data_AF-A0A7K5Z7B5-F1
#
_entry.id   AF-A0A7K5Z7B5-F1
#
_cell.length_a   1.000
_cell.length_b   1.000
_cell.length_c   1.000
_cell.angle_alpha   90.00
_cell.angle_beta   90.00
_cell.angle_gamma   90.00
#
_symmetry.space_group_name_H-M   'P 1'
#
loop_
_entity.id
_entity.type
_entity.pdbx_description
1 polymer ?
#
loop_
_entity_poly.entity_id
_entity_poly.type
_entity_poly.pdbx_seq_one_letter_code
_entity_poly.pdbx_strand_id
1 'polypeptide(L)'
;SSGLLHHQKTHTGVKPYFCDGCGKSFRSRQSLVVHKLTHTDERPYTCTECRKSFYRTADLVIHQRIHTGERPYHCSQCGKGFKRSS
;
A
#
# COMPACT_ATOMS: atom_id res chain seq x y z
N SER A 1 22.30 4.53 -9.24
CA SER A 1 23.10 4.19 -8.04
C SER A 1 22.28 4.07 -6.73
N SER A 2 21.21 4.85 -6.50
CA SER A 2 20.40 4.74 -5.26
C SER A 2 19.48 3.49 -5.18
N GLY A 3 18.94 3.03 -6.32
CA GLY A 3 17.99 1.91 -6.35
C GLY A 3 18.58 0.54 -6.03
N LEU A 4 19.82 0.27 -6.43
CA LEU A 4 20.47 -1.04 -6.22
C LEU A 4 20.80 -1.28 -4.74
N LEU A 5 21.29 -0.26 -4.03
CA LEU A 5 21.55 -0.33 -2.59
C LEU A 5 20.25 -0.52 -1.80
N HIS A 6 19.16 0.13 -2.23
CA HIS A 6 17.83 -0.06 -1.63
C HIS A 6 17.30 -1.48 -1.87
N HIS A 7 17.47 -2.00 -3.09
CA HIS A 7 17.12 -3.37 -3.45
C HIS A 7 17.93 -4.40 -2.63
N GLN A 8 19.24 -4.19 -2.46
CA GLN A 8 20.10 -5.11 -1.72
C GLN A 8 19.72 -5.24 -0.23
N LYS A 9 19.23 -4.15 0.39
CA LYS A 9 18.68 -4.18 1.75
C LYS A 9 17.43 -5.06 1.90
N THR A 10 16.74 -5.36 0.81
CA THR A 10 15.57 -6.26 0.84
C THR A 10 15.97 -7.73 0.93
N HIS A 11 17.16 -8.11 0.46
CA HIS A 11 17.70 -9.48 0.54
C HIS A 11 18.19 -9.83 1.93
N THR A 12 18.78 -8.87 2.65
CA THR A 12 19.31 -9.09 4.01
C THR A 12 18.25 -9.08 5.10
N GLY A 13 17.00 -8.77 4.76
CA GLY A 13 15.92 -8.63 5.75
C GLY A 13 16.06 -7.41 6.67
N VAL A 14 17.05 -6.54 6.42
CA VAL A 14 17.29 -5.34 7.24
C VAL A 14 16.11 -4.39 7.11
N LYS A 15 15.54 -4.03 8.27
CA LYS A 15 14.41 -3.10 8.38
C LYS A 15 14.88 -1.85 9.14
N PRO A 16 15.53 -0.89 8.48
CA PRO A 16 16.24 0.19 9.17
C PRO A 16 15.30 1.25 9.77
N TYR A 17 14.01 1.20 9.46
CA TYR A 17 13.02 2.16 9.95
C TYR A 17 12.16 1.49 11.01
N PHE A 18 12.19 1.94 12.25
CA PHE A 18 11.38 1.38 13.33
C PHE A 18 10.40 2.40 13.90
N CYS A 19 9.32 1.90 14.48
CA CYS A 19 8.30 2.69 15.15
C CYS A 19 8.59 2.72 16.64
N ASP A 20 8.94 3.89 17.18
CA ASP A 20 9.25 4.05 18.61
C ASP A 20 8.09 3.65 19.53
N GLY A 21 6.84 3.82 19.07
CA GLY A 21 5.64 3.52 19.86
C GLY A 21 5.30 2.03 20.02
N CYS A 22 5.84 1.14 19.16
CA CYS A 22 5.52 -0.29 19.25
C CYS A 22 6.67 -1.24 18.85
N GLY A 23 7.86 -0.72 18.57
CA GLY A 23 9.05 -1.49 18.20
C GLY A 23 9.01 -2.15 16.81
N LYS A 24 7.93 -2.02 16.05
CA LYS A 24 7.82 -2.62 14.71
C LYS A 24 8.81 -1.98 13.74
N SER A 25 9.49 -2.81 12.97
CA SER A 25 10.48 -2.39 11.96
C SER A 25 9.97 -2.58 10.53
N PHE A 26 10.39 -1.69 9.62
CA PHE A 26 9.96 -1.56 8.23
C PHE A 26 11.15 -1.39 7.28
N ARG A 27 10.98 -1.85 6.04
CA ARG A 27 12.02 -1.77 4.99
C ARG A 27 12.16 -0.37 4.39
N SER A 28 11.11 0.44 4.43
CA SER A 28 11.09 1.80 3.88
C SER A 28 10.47 2.82 4.84
N ARG A 29 10.86 4.09 4.69
CA ARG A 29 10.31 5.20 5.46
C ARG A 29 8.82 5.38 5.20
N GLN A 30 8.37 5.21 3.96
CA GLN A 30 6.96 5.32 3.58
C GLN A 30 6.11 4.28 4.32
N SER A 31 6.59 3.04 4.44
CA SER A 31 5.90 2.00 5.22
C SER A 31 5.81 2.35 6.71
N LEU A 32 6.87 2.93 7.29
CA LEU A 32 6.83 3.41 8.67
C LEU A 32 5.82 4.54 8.85
N VAL A 33 5.79 5.54 7.95
CA VAL A 33 4.84 6.67 8.03
C VAL A 33 3.40 6.19 7.95
N VAL A 34 3.07 5.34 6.96
CA VAL A 34 1.74 4.74 6.83
C VAL A 34 1.38 3.92 8.07
N HIS A 35 2.34 3.19 8.64
CA HIS A 35 2.12 2.47 9.87
C HIS A 35 1.83 3.40 11.05
N LYS A 36 2.51 4.54 11.16
CA LYS A 36 2.25 5.50 12.25
C LYS A 36 0.81 6.00 12.24
N LEU A 37 0.18 6.14 11.07
CA LEU A 37 -1.24 6.47 10.95
C LEU A 37 -2.17 5.43 11.60
N THR A 38 -1.73 4.17 11.71
CA THR A 38 -2.53 3.12 12.40
C THR A 38 -2.56 3.29 13.92
N HIS A 39 -1.65 4.08 14.49
CA HIS A 39 -1.67 4.41 15.92
C HIS A 39 -2.64 5.56 16.22
N THR A 40 -2.84 6.48 15.26
CA THR A 40 -3.74 7.64 15.41
C THR A 40 -5.13 7.38 14.84
N ASP A 41 -5.33 6.24 14.17
CA ASP A 41 -6.48 5.93 13.29
C ASP A 41 -6.75 7.01 12.21
N GLU A 42 -5.75 7.84 11.91
CA GLU A 42 -5.88 8.87 10.89
C GLU A 42 -5.87 8.24 9.49
N ARG A 43 -6.92 8.48 8.71
CA ARG A 43 -7.06 7.94 7.36
C ARG A 43 -7.22 9.09 6.36
N PRO A 44 -6.11 9.66 5.87
CA PRO A 44 -6.15 10.90 5.09
C PRO A 44 -6.83 10.73 3.73
N TYR A 45 -6.90 9.51 3.19
CA TYR A 45 -7.43 9.27 1.86
C TYR A 45 -8.87 8.79 1.94
N THR A 46 -9.83 9.67 1.68
CA THR A 46 -11.26 9.37 1.79
C THR A 46 -11.91 9.23 0.42
N CYS A 47 -12.68 8.15 0.24
CA CYS A 47 -13.53 7.96 -0.94
C CYS A 47 -14.69 8.96 -0.90
N THR A 48 -14.84 9.73 -1.98
CA THR A 48 -15.90 10.74 -2.10
C THR A 48 -17.28 10.11 -2.24
N GLU A 49 -17.39 8.92 -2.85
CA GLU A 49 -18.66 8.26 -3.13
C GLU A 49 -19.27 7.56 -1.90
N CYS A 50 -18.45 6.88 -1.09
CA CYS A 50 -18.95 6.10 0.06
C CYS A 50 -18.36 6.52 1.42
N ARG A 51 -17.56 7.59 1.46
CA ARG A 51 -16.90 8.14 2.66
C ARG A 51 -15.96 7.17 3.39
N LYS A 52 -15.61 6.05 2.78
CA LYS A 52 -14.64 5.11 3.33
C LYS A 52 -13.22 5.68 3.22
N SER A 53 -12.47 5.64 4.31
CA SER A 53 -11.12 6.20 4.38
C SER A 53 -10.01 5.13 4.44
N PHE A 54 -8.84 5.47 3.92
CA PHE A 54 -7.68 4.59 3.73
C PHE A 54 -6.39 5.27 4.21
N TYR A 55 -5.39 4.45 4.58
CA TYR A 55 -4.06 4.92 4.97
C TYR A 55 -3.13 5.22 3.79
N ARG A 56 -3.43 4.69 2.60
CA ARG A 56 -2.63 4.88 1.38
C ARG A 56 -3.50 5.29 0.20
N THR A 57 -2.96 6.18 -0.64
CA THR A 57 -3.61 6.60 -1.89
C THR A 57 -3.85 5.42 -2.83
N ALA A 58 -2.89 4.49 -2.94
CA ALA A 58 -3.04 3.31 -3.79
C ALA A 58 -4.23 2.43 -3.37
N ASP A 59 -4.49 2.33 -2.06
CA ASP A 59 -5.62 1.56 -1.53
C ASP A 59 -6.95 2.25 -1.88
N LEU A 60 -7.01 3.59 -1.84
CA LEU A 60 -8.16 4.38 -2.30
C LEU A 60 -8.42 4.21 -3.81
N VAL A 61 -7.37 4.31 -4.64
CA VAL A 61 -7.51 4.15 -6.10
C VAL A 61 -8.03 2.76 -6.46
N ILE A 62 -7.48 1.71 -5.83
CA ILE A 62 -7.98 0.33 -6.03
C ILE A 62 -9.43 0.22 -5.54
N HIS A 63 -9.78 0.87 -4.42
CA HIS A 63 -11.14 0.87 -3.91
C HIS A 63 -12.13 1.54 -4.87
N GLN A 64 -11.77 2.64 -5.51
CA GLN A 64 -12.64 3.33 -6.48
C GLN A 64 -13.06 2.44 -7.65
N ARG A 65 -12.24 1.43 -8.02
CA ARG A 65 -12.60 0.41 -9.01
C ARG A 65 -13.81 -0.45 -8.63
N ILE A 66 -14.23 -0.41 -7.36
CA ILE A 66 -15.46 -1.05 -6.92
C ILE A 66 -16.69 -0.30 -7.43
N HIS A 67 -16.62 1.02 -7.47
CA HIS A 67 -17.71 1.87 -7.93
C HIS A 67 -17.75 1.97 -9.46
N THR A 68 -16.58 2.10 -10.10
CA THR A 68 -16.51 2.18 -11.57
C THR A 68 -16.65 0.82 -12.27
N GLY A 69 -16.43 -0.28 -11.55
CA GLY A 69 -16.38 -1.62 -12.13
C GLY A 69 -15.11 -1.93 -12.93
N GLU A 70 -14.14 -1.01 -13.00
CA GLU A 70 -12.89 -1.17 -13.77
C GLU A 70 -12.10 -2.41 -13.32
N ARG A 71 -11.64 -3.21 -14.28
CA ARG A 71 -10.83 -4.41 -14.06
C ARG A 71 -9.63 -4.41 -15.02
N PRO A 72 -8.52 -3.73 -14.69
CA PRO A 72 -7.40 -3.58 -15.63
C PRO A 72 -6.66 -4.89 -15.93
N TYR A 73 -6.67 -5.82 -14.96
CA TYR A 73 -5.85 -7.01 -15.01
C TYR A 73 -6.70 -8.19 -15.47
N HIS A 74 -6.32 -8.82 -16.58
CA HIS A 74 -7.08 -9.92 -17.17
C HIS A 74 -6.25 -11.19 -17.19
N CYS A 75 -6.86 -12.31 -16.81
CA CYS A 75 -6.26 -13.62 -17.01
C CYS A 75 -6.29 -13.97 -18.51
N SER A 76 -5.13 -14.24 -19.10
CA SER A 76 -5.04 -14.61 -20.53
C SER A 76 -5.69 -15.95 -20.85
N GLN A 77 -5.81 -16.85 -19.86
CA GLN A 77 -6.36 -18.19 -20.06
C GLN A 77 -7.90 -18.22 -19.99
N CYS A 78 -8.51 -17.45 -19.08
CA CYS A 78 -9.96 -17.49 -18.86
C CYS A 78 -10.68 -16.15 -19.02
N GLY A 79 -9.97 -15.07 -19.38
CA GLY A 79 -10.54 -13.74 -19.60
C GLY A 79 -11.02 -13.01 -18.33
N LYS A 80 -10.94 -13.65 -17.16
CA LYS A 80 -11.45 -13.07 -15.91
C LYS A 80 -10.67 -11.80 -15.54
N GLY A 81 -11.40 -10.70 -15.37
CA GLY A 81 -10.85 -9.40 -14.98
C GLY A 81 -10.77 -9.21 -13.45
N PHE A 82 -9.71 -8.58 -12.98
CA PHE A 82 -9.40 -8.30 -11.58
C PHE A 82 -9.06 -6.82 -11.36
N LYS A 83 -9.33 -6.34 -10.15
CA LYS A 83 -9.06 -4.94 -9.73
C LYS A 83 -7.61 -4.72 -9.28
N ARG A 84 -6.84 -5.79 -9.05
CA ARG A 84 -5.44 -5.78 -8.59
C ARG A 84 -4.63 -6.80 -9.40
N SER A 85 -3.37 -6.47 -9.68
CA SER A 85 -2.36 -7.47 -10.07
C SER A 85 -1.89 -8.14 -8.79
N SER A 86 -2.19 -9.41 -8.62
CA SER A 86 -1.54 -10.27 -7.62
C SER A 86 -0.56 -11.17 -8.32
#